data_AF-A0A5C5UR73-F1
#
_entry.id   AF-A0A5C5UR73-F1
#
_cell.length_a   1.000
_cell.length_b   1.000
_cell.length_c   1.000
_cell.angle_alpha   90.00
_cell.angle_beta   90.00
_cell.angle_gamma   90.00
#
_symmetry.space_group_name_H-M   'P 1'
#
loop_
_entity.id
_entity.type
_entity.pdbx_description
1 polymer ?
#
loop_
_entity_poly.entity_id
_entity_poly.type
_entity_poly.pdbx_seq_one_letter_code
_entity_poly.pdbx_strand_id
1 'polypeptide(L)'
;MTLTPDQFTEMSKRLQEVREEIGRFIVGQEEAVEFSLYAILADGHALLEGLPGLGKTMLIRTISEVLDLSFSRIQFTPDLMPSDITGTSLIERDANGKQHFSFKEGPIFHQMVLADEINRATPKTQSALLEAMGEKTVTILGETKSMARPFFVLATQNPIEMEGTYPLPEAQMDRFLCKILVAYPNRAELAEISRRTTGAQTIELEKKMTGLELLEAQQLVKSVMIAEDILMVAVDIIQNTNPLESEIGQIREFVQYGSGPRGLQSLIRLAKARALVEGRFHVSISDLKHVAKPALRHRLLLNYEGEASGASADELVGQITEIAGKGVLK
;
A
#
# COMPACT_ATOMS: atom_id res chain seq x y z
N MET A 1 0.88 -22.53 -14.49
CA MET A 1 2.27 -22.52 -15.00
C MET A 1 3.15 -22.97 -13.86
N THR A 2 3.76 -24.14 -13.96
CA THR A 2 4.87 -24.54 -13.08
C THR A 2 6.08 -23.72 -13.50
N LEU A 3 6.35 -22.62 -12.79
CA LEU A 3 7.52 -21.78 -13.04
C LEU A 3 8.78 -22.55 -12.69
N THR A 4 9.84 -22.40 -13.49
CA THR A 4 11.11 -23.06 -13.22
C THR A 4 11.83 -22.34 -12.07
N PRO A 5 12.64 -23.04 -11.25
CA PRO A 5 13.46 -22.39 -10.22
C PRO A 5 14.30 -21.22 -10.75
N ASP A 6 14.80 -21.34 -11.98
CA ASP A 6 15.60 -20.30 -12.64
C ASP A 6 14.82 -19.01 -12.87
N GLN A 7 13.55 -19.10 -13.30
CA GLN A 7 12.69 -17.93 -13.50
C GLN A 7 12.42 -17.19 -12.19
N PHE A 8 12.29 -17.93 -11.09
CA PHE A 8 12.08 -17.34 -9.77
C PHE A 8 13.32 -16.59 -9.30
N THR A 9 14.51 -17.19 -9.43
CA THR A 9 15.77 -16.56 -9.02
C THR A 9 16.06 -15.31 -9.84
N GLU A 10 15.83 -15.35 -11.16
CA GLU A 10 16.01 -14.17 -12.02
C GLU A 10 15.05 -13.04 -11.65
N MET A 11 13.76 -13.36 -11.43
CA MET A 11 12.78 -12.36 -10.99
C MET A 11 13.16 -11.77 -9.63
N SER A 12 13.57 -12.59 -8.67
CA SER A 12 13.99 -12.12 -7.35
C SER A 12 15.18 -11.17 -7.43
N LYS A 13 16.21 -11.52 -8.21
CA LYS A 13 17.36 -10.66 -8.46
C LYS A 13 16.94 -9.32 -9.04
N ARG A 14 16.06 -9.34 -10.04
CA ARG A 14 15.55 -8.11 -10.67
C ARG A 14 14.75 -7.23 -9.70
N LEU A 15 13.99 -7.83 -8.79
CA LEU A 15 13.29 -7.10 -7.73
C LEU A 15 14.24 -6.48 -6.70
N GLN A 16 15.38 -7.13 -6.42
CA GLN A 16 16.44 -6.55 -5.59
C GLN A 16 17.09 -5.35 -6.29
N GLU A 17 17.39 -5.45 -7.58
CA GLU A 17 17.91 -4.33 -8.38
C GLU A 17 16.92 -3.16 -8.42
N VAL A 18 15.61 -3.43 -8.52
CA VAL A 18 14.55 -2.41 -8.40
C VAL A 18 14.60 -1.73 -7.03
N ARG A 19 14.65 -2.51 -5.94
CA ARG A 19 14.71 -1.98 -4.56
C ARG A 19 15.95 -1.10 -4.35
N GLU A 20 17.10 -1.56 -4.82
CA GLU A 20 18.36 -0.81 -4.75
C GLU A 20 18.30 0.48 -5.55
N GLU A 21 17.77 0.45 -6.78
CA GLU A 21 17.63 1.63 -7.62
C GLU A 21 16.72 2.69 -6.98
N ILE A 22 15.62 2.29 -6.36
CA ILE A 22 14.75 3.21 -5.61
C ILE A 22 15.49 3.82 -4.41
N GLY A 23 16.25 3.00 -3.67
CA GLY A 23 17.04 3.43 -2.50
C GLY A 23 18.20 4.38 -2.84
N ARG A 24 18.68 4.38 -4.09
CA ARG A 24 19.68 5.36 -4.56
C ARG A 24 19.14 6.79 -4.54
N PHE A 25 17.82 6.97 -4.65
CA PHE A 25 17.19 8.29 -4.65
C PHE A 25 16.53 8.61 -3.31
N ILE A 26 15.78 7.65 -2.74
CA ILE A 26 15.04 7.82 -1.49
C ILE A 26 15.96 7.61 -0.28
N VAL A 27 15.94 8.55 0.67
CA VAL A 27 16.82 8.56 1.85
C VAL A 27 15.98 8.43 3.12
N GLY A 28 16.36 7.52 4.02
CA GLY A 28 15.76 7.41 5.36
C GLY A 28 14.30 6.96 5.35
N GLN A 29 13.87 6.28 4.30
CA GLN A 29 12.49 5.78 4.13
C GLN A 29 12.50 4.35 3.58
N GLU A 30 13.44 3.53 4.04
CA GLU A 30 13.59 2.14 3.60
C GLU A 30 12.29 1.37 3.82
N GLU A 31 11.65 1.54 4.98
CA GLU A 31 10.36 0.91 5.29
C GLU A 31 9.26 1.32 4.29
N ALA A 32 9.19 2.61 3.92
CA ALA A 32 8.18 3.08 2.99
C ALA A 32 8.41 2.54 1.57
N VAL A 33 9.67 2.42 1.14
CA VAL A 33 10.05 1.80 -0.14
C VAL A 33 9.67 0.31 -0.13
N GLU A 34 10.08 -0.42 0.90
CA GLU A 34 9.83 -1.86 1.01
C GLU A 34 8.33 -2.17 0.99
N PHE A 35 7.54 -1.55 1.86
CA PHE A 35 6.10 -1.85 1.94
C PHE A 35 5.31 -1.34 0.74
N SER A 36 5.75 -0.26 0.07
CA SER A 36 5.16 0.15 -1.21
C SER A 36 5.41 -0.92 -2.27
N LEU A 37 6.64 -1.42 -2.37
CA LEU A 37 6.99 -2.47 -3.33
C LEU A 37 6.23 -3.78 -3.02
N TYR A 38 6.14 -4.19 -1.75
CA TYR A 38 5.37 -5.36 -1.34
C TYR A 38 3.88 -5.19 -1.67
N ALA A 39 3.30 -4.01 -1.48
CA ALA A 39 1.91 -3.76 -1.83
C ALA A 39 1.66 -3.85 -3.35
N ILE A 40 2.55 -3.28 -4.16
CA ILE A 40 2.50 -3.38 -5.62
C ILE A 40 2.61 -4.85 -6.06
N LEU A 41 3.60 -5.58 -5.56
CA LEU A 41 3.82 -7.01 -5.88
C LEU A 41 2.69 -7.91 -5.39
N ALA A 42 2.07 -7.55 -4.28
CA ALA A 42 0.90 -8.24 -3.76
C ALA A 42 -0.38 -7.89 -4.52
N ASP A 43 -0.36 -6.97 -5.50
CA ASP A 43 -1.54 -6.48 -6.23
C ASP A 43 -2.59 -5.84 -5.28
N GLY A 44 -2.12 -5.04 -4.33
CA GLY A 44 -2.92 -4.30 -3.36
C GLY A 44 -2.53 -2.83 -3.27
N HIS A 45 -3.29 -2.05 -2.52
CA HIS A 45 -3.09 -0.61 -2.34
C HIS A 45 -2.51 -0.30 -0.96
N ALA A 46 -1.83 0.82 -0.81
CA ALA A 46 -1.22 1.23 0.46
C ALA A 46 -1.74 2.59 0.92
N LEU A 47 -1.86 2.73 2.23
CA LEU A 47 -2.15 4.01 2.90
C LEU A 47 -0.86 4.49 3.56
N LEU A 48 -0.41 5.70 3.23
CA LEU A 48 0.82 6.28 3.74
C LEU A 48 0.51 7.50 4.62
N GLU A 49 0.77 7.35 5.91
CA GLU A 49 0.59 8.41 6.89
C GLU A 49 1.94 9.01 7.28
N GLY A 50 1.99 10.34 7.36
CA GLY A 50 3.21 11.06 7.72
C GLY A 50 3.05 12.56 7.51
N LEU A 51 4.02 13.34 7.96
CA LEU A 51 3.96 14.79 7.83
C LEU A 51 4.09 15.26 6.36
N PRO A 52 3.59 16.46 6.04
CA PRO A 52 3.85 17.10 4.76
C PRO A 52 5.35 17.29 4.51
N GLY A 53 5.76 17.24 3.25
CA GLY A 53 7.15 17.50 2.87
C GLY A 53 8.12 16.33 3.08
N LEU A 54 7.66 15.18 3.59
CA LEU A 54 8.49 13.97 3.75
C LEU A 54 8.74 13.21 2.43
N GLY A 55 8.75 13.88 1.27
CA GLY A 55 9.11 13.23 0.01
C GLY A 55 8.14 12.13 -0.49
N LYS A 56 6.91 12.05 0.02
CA LYS A 56 5.90 11.05 -0.38
C LYS A 56 5.65 11.02 -1.89
N THR A 57 5.55 12.20 -2.51
CA THR A 57 5.40 12.33 -3.97
C THR A 57 6.64 11.86 -4.71
N MET A 58 7.83 12.10 -4.15
CA MET A 58 9.09 11.65 -4.74
C MET A 58 9.23 10.12 -4.66
N LEU A 59 8.79 9.50 -3.57
CA LEU A 59 8.77 8.05 -3.40
C LEU A 59 8.00 7.37 -4.54
N ILE A 60 6.72 7.72 -4.71
CA ILE A 60 5.89 7.07 -5.74
C ILE A 60 6.36 7.38 -7.16
N ARG A 61 6.82 8.61 -7.40
CA ARG A 61 7.37 8.98 -8.71
C ARG A 61 8.62 8.16 -9.04
N THR A 62 9.54 8.04 -8.09
CA THR A 62 10.75 7.21 -8.22
C THR A 62 10.37 5.77 -8.54
N ILE A 63 9.42 5.19 -7.79
CA ILE A 63 8.94 3.83 -8.03
C ILE A 63 8.35 3.70 -9.44
N SER A 64 7.52 4.67 -9.88
CA SER A 64 6.92 4.65 -11.21
C SER A 64 7.95 4.72 -12.35
N GLU A 65 9.00 5.52 -12.18
CA GLU A 65 10.06 5.66 -13.17
C GLU A 65 10.91 4.37 -13.25
N VAL A 66 11.28 3.77 -12.11
CA VAL A 66 12.05 2.52 -12.04
C VAL A 66 11.27 1.31 -12.60
N LEU A 67 9.94 1.30 -12.42
CA LEU A 67 9.04 0.24 -12.90
C LEU A 67 8.41 0.51 -14.28
N ASP A 68 8.80 1.61 -14.94
CA ASP A 68 8.25 2.05 -16.23
C ASP A 68 6.72 2.07 -16.28
N LEU A 69 6.10 2.67 -15.26
CA LEU A 69 4.65 2.77 -15.10
C LEU A 69 4.16 4.18 -15.34
N SER A 70 2.96 4.30 -15.92
CA SER A 70 2.28 5.59 -16.01
C SER A 70 1.89 6.10 -14.61
N PHE A 71 2.14 7.39 -14.37
CA PHE A 71 1.93 8.02 -13.06
C PHE A 71 0.92 9.15 -13.14
N SER A 72 0.02 9.23 -12.17
CA SER A 72 -0.84 10.39 -11.93
C SER A 72 -0.87 10.77 -10.45
N ARG A 73 -1.10 12.06 -10.20
CA ARG A 73 -1.32 12.61 -8.87
C ARG A 73 -2.71 13.24 -8.82
N ILE A 74 -3.46 12.89 -7.78
CA ILE A 74 -4.74 13.46 -7.43
C ILE A 74 -4.56 14.13 -6.08
N GLN A 75 -4.69 15.46 -6.05
CA GLN A 75 -4.75 16.20 -4.80
C GLN A 75 -6.20 16.21 -4.33
N PHE A 76 -6.47 15.63 -3.16
CA PHE A 76 -7.81 15.66 -2.59
C PHE A 76 -8.04 17.03 -1.93
N THR A 77 -9.11 17.68 -2.36
CA THR A 77 -9.57 18.97 -1.82
C THR A 77 -11.07 18.88 -1.50
N PRO A 78 -11.61 19.78 -0.66
CA PRO A 78 -13.03 19.73 -0.27
C PRO A 78 -14.00 19.88 -1.45
N ASP A 79 -13.56 20.52 -2.54
CA ASP A 79 -14.32 20.79 -3.76
C ASP A 79 -14.14 19.72 -4.85
N LEU A 80 -13.25 18.74 -4.64
CA LEU A 80 -12.97 17.69 -5.62
C LEU A 80 -14.22 16.81 -5.86
N MET A 81 -14.64 16.69 -7.12
CA MET A 81 -15.80 15.89 -7.50
C MET A 81 -15.40 14.47 -7.89
N PRO A 82 -16.29 13.46 -7.74
CA PRO A 82 -16.03 12.11 -8.22
C PRO A 82 -15.62 12.03 -9.70
N SER A 83 -16.19 12.87 -10.56
CA SER A 83 -15.86 12.95 -11.99
C SER A 83 -14.45 13.49 -12.27
N ASP A 84 -13.86 14.25 -11.36
CA ASP A 84 -12.47 14.74 -11.51
C ASP A 84 -11.47 13.59 -11.28
N ILE A 85 -11.91 12.55 -10.57
CA ILE A 85 -11.15 11.32 -10.31
C ILE A 85 -11.38 10.31 -11.44
N THR A 86 -12.66 10.01 -11.72
CA THR A 86 -13.04 8.95 -12.67
C THR A 86 -13.03 9.40 -14.12
N GLY A 87 -13.13 10.69 -14.41
CA GLY A 87 -13.21 11.23 -15.76
C GLY A 87 -14.58 11.82 -16.08
N THR A 88 -14.63 12.56 -17.18
CA THR A 88 -15.82 13.30 -17.60
C THR A 88 -16.13 13.11 -19.07
N SER A 89 -17.40 13.21 -19.43
CA SER A 89 -17.84 13.18 -20.83
C SER A 89 -17.88 14.60 -21.37
N LEU A 90 -17.12 14.85 -22.43
CA LEU A 90 -17.06 16.13 -23.13
C LEU A 90 -17.87 16.04 -24.41
N ILE A 91 -18.56 17.13 -24.75
CA ILE A 91 -19.19 17.25 -26.06
C ILE A 91 -18.14 17.83 -27.01
N GLU A 92 -17.67 17.00 -27.93
CA GLU A 92 -16.79 17.42 -29.00
C GLU A 92 -17.62 17.68 -30.27
N ARG A 93 -17.14 18.59 -31.11
CA ARG A 93 -17.70 18.85 -32.44
C ARG A 93 -16.73 18.33 -33.47
N ASP A 94 -17.20 17.47 -34.37
CA ASP A 94 -16.41 17.06 -35.53
C ASP A 94 -16.23 18.23 -36.52
N ALA A 95 -15.38 18.04 -37.52
CA ALA A 95 -15.12 19.03 -38.57
C ALA A 95 -16.39 19.40 -39.39
N ASN A 96 -17.47 18.61 -39.27
CA ASN A 96 -18.76 18.82 -39.94
C ASN A 96 -19.81 19.46 -39.00
N GLY A 97 -19.43 19.82 -37.77
CA GLY A 97 -20.31 20.43 -36.77
C GLY A 97 -21.23 19.46 -36.01
N LYS A 98 -21.08 18.14 -36.21
CA LYS A 98 -21.84 17.12 -35.48
C LYS A 98 -21.28 16.99 -34.07
N GLN A 99 -22.16 17.01 -33.08
CA GLN A 99 -21.79 16.82 -31.68
C GLN A 99 -21.69 15.33 -31.38
N HIS A 100 -20.57 14.88 -30.84
CA HIS A 100 -20.40 13.55 -30.26
C HIS A 100 -19.91 13.67 -28.82
N PHE A 101 -20.31 12.71 -27.99
CA PHE A 101 -19.79 12.60 -26.62
C PHE A 101 -18.45 11.86 -26.69
N SER A 102 -17.39 12.49 -26.19
CA SER A 102 -16.04 11.93 -26.06
C SER A 102 -15.71 11.81 -24.58
N PHE A 103 -15.38 10.60 -24.13
CA PHE A 103 -15.03 10.38 -22.74
C PHE A 103 -13.56 10.70 -22.53
N LYS A 104 -13.28 11.64 -21.61
CA LYS A 104 -11.94 11.95 -21.16
C LYS A 104 -11.65 11.20 -19.86
N GLU A 105 -10.71 10.25 -19.95
CA GLU A 105 -10.24 9.46 -18.82
C GLU A 105 -9.70 10.36 -17.70
N GLY A 106 -10.15 10.08 -16.48
CA GLY A 106 -9.64 10.72 -15.27
C GLY A 106 -8.25 10.19 -14.87
N PRO A 107 -7.61 10.82 -13.88
CA PRO A 107 -6.29 10.44 -13.41
C PRO A 107 -6.20 8.99 -12.90
N ILE A 108 -7.30 8.36 -12.47
CA ILE A 108 -7.28 6.97 -11.97
C ILE A 108 -6.96 5.92 -13.03
N PHE A 109 -7.01 6.24 -14.32
CA PHE A 109 -6.68 5.29 -15.38
C PHE A 109 -5.17 5.09 -15.58
N HIS A 110 -4.32 5.71 -14.74
CA HIS A 110 -2.88 5.46 -14.72
C HIS A 110 -2.53 4.21 -13.89
N GLN A 111 -1.38 3.60 -14.18
CA GLN A 111 -0.93 2.40 -13.49
C GLN A 111 -0.53 2.68 -12.03
N MET A 112 0.03 3.86 -11.77
CA MET A 112 0.33 4.34 -10.42
C MET A 112 -0.38 5.67 -10.13
N VAL A 113 -1.18 5.68 -9.08
CA VAL A 113 -1.95 6.85 -8.66
C VAL A 113 -1.55 7.26 -7.25
N LEU A 114 -1.09 8.50 -7.08
CA LEU A 114 -0.94 9.13 -5.78
C LEU A 114 -2.24 9.87 -5.43
N ALA A 115 -2.95 9.41 -4.40
CA ALA A 115 -4.12 10.08 -3.85
C ALA A 115 -3.70 10.87 -2.60
N ASP A 116 -3.29 12.12 -2.80
CA ASP A 116 -2.70 12.94 -1.75
C ASP A 116 -3.80 13.54 -0.87
N GLU A 117 -3.64 13.42 0.45
CA GLU A 117 -4.55 13.96 1.48
C GLU A 117 -6.00 13.49 1.33
N ILE A 118 -6.20 12.17 1.17
CA ILE A 118 -7.51 11.55 0.91
C ILE A 118 -8.60 11.97 1.91
N ASN A 119 -8.20 12.31 3.15
CA ASN A 119 -9.07 12.79 4.21
C ASN A 119 -9.60 14.23 3.99
N ARG A 120 -9.17 14.98 2.97
CA ARG A 120 -9.67 16.34 2.69
C ARG A 120 -10.89 16.39 1.77
N ALA A 121 -11.18 15.32 1.03
CA ALA A 121 -12.36 15.29 0.17
C ALA A 121 -13.58 14.69 0.88
N THR A 122 -14.77 14.98 0.34
CA THR A 122 -16.03 14.44 0.87
C THR A 122 -16.08 12.90 0.79
N PRO A 123 -16.88 12.23 1.65
CA PRO A 123 -17.03 10.77 1.62
C PRO A 123 -17.45 10.21 0.26
N LYS A 124 -18.22 10.97 -0.53
CA LYS A 124 -18.64 10.58 -1.88
C LYS A 124 -17.45 10.51 -2.85
N THR A 125 -16.55 11.49 -2.78
CA THR A 125 -15.33 11.55 -3.60
C THR A 125 -14.33 10.47 -3.18
N GLN A 126 -14.16 10.25 -1.87
CA GLN A 126 -13.37 9.12 -1.34
C GLN A 126 -13.89 7.77 -1.86
N SER A 127 -15.21 7.58 -1.83
CA SER A 127 -15.85 6.34 -2.29
C SER A 127 -15.56 6.04 -3.76
N ALA A 128 -15.50 7.05 -4.62
CA ALA A 128 -15.20 6.87 -6.05
C ALA A 128 -13.81 6.27 -6.29
N LEU A 129 -12.79 6.71 -5.54
CA LEU A 129 -11.46 6.11 -5.58
C LEU A 129 -11.45 4.68 -5.00
N LEU A 130 -12.12 4.49 -3.86
CA LEU A 130 -12.15 3.20 -3.15
C LEU A 130 -12.92 2.12 -3.93
N GLU A 131 -13.94 2.50 -4.71
CA GLU A 131 -14.64 1.63 -5.65
C GLU A 131 -13.69 1.17 -6.76
N ALA A 132 -12.96 2.10 -7.38
CA ALA A 132 -11.98 1.77 -8.41
C ALA A 132 -10.87 0.84 -7.87
N MET A 133 -10.44 1.03 -6.62
CA MET A 133 -9.49 0.15 -5.94
C MET A 133 -10.03 -1.27 -5.73
N GLY A 134 -11.27 -1.40 -5.28
CA GLY A 134 -11.89 -2.69 -4.98
C GLY A 134 -12.23 -3.49 -6.23
N GLU A 135 -12.90 -2.83 -7.20
CA GLU A 135 -13.47 -3.48 -8.37
C GLU A 135 -12.50 -3.50 -9.57
N LYS A 136 -11.48 -2.64 -9.56
CA LYS A 136 -10.57 -2.40 -10.71
C LYS A 136 -11.29 -2.03 -12.01
N THR A 137 -12.52 -1.56 -11.86
CA THR A 137 -13.39 -1.05 -12.92
C THR A 137 -14.20 0.10 -12.36
N VAL A 138 -14.60 1.02 -13.23
CA VAL A 138 -15.55 2.08 -12.90
C VAL A 138 -16.65 2.11 -13.95
N THR A 139 -17.88 2.38 -13.53
CA THR A 139 -19.01 2.55 -14.46
C THR A 139 -19.38 4.02 -14.55
N ILE A 140 -19.29 4.58 -15.75
CA ILE A 140 -19.54 6.00 -16.00
C ILE A 140 -20.56 6.11 -17.12
N LEU A 141 -21.71 6.74 -16.84
CA LEU A 141 -22.81 6.91 -17.80
C LEU A 141 -23.29 5.60 -18.46
N GLY A 142 -23.20 4.48 -17.73
CA GLY A 142 -23.61 3.16 -18.21
C GLY A 142 -22.53 2.37 -18.95
N GLU A 143 -21.35 2.94 -19.18
CA GLU A 143 -20.18 2.23 -19.74
C GLU A 143 -19.20 1.83 -18.63
N THR A 144 -18.89 0.53 -18.55
CA THR A 144 -17.87 0.02 -17.63
C THR A 144 -16.49 0.07 -18.27
N LYS A 145 -15.54 0.71 -17.58
CA LYS A 145 -14.14 0.83 -18.01
C LYS A 145 -13.23 0.14 -17.00
N SER A 146 -12.23 -0.59 -17.49
CA SER A 146 -11.22 -1.23 -16.66
C SER A 146 -10.04 -0.32 -16.39
N MET A 147 -9.44 -0.43 -15.20
CA MET A 147 -8.20 0.29 -14.87
C MET A 147 -7.02 -0.28 -15.66
N ALA A 148 -6.00 0.57 -15.91
CA ALA A 148 -4.73 0.12 -16.48
C ALA A 148 -4.07 -0.93 -15.58
N ARG A 149 -3.36 -1.89 -16.16
CA ARG A 149 -2.70 -2.96 -15.40
C ARG A 149 -1.18 -2.85 -15.53
N PRO A 150 -0.42 -3.04 -14.43
CA PRO A 150 -0.88 -3.13 -13.03
C PRO A 150 -1.53 -1.81 -12.56
N PHE A 151 -2.43 -1.90 -11.57
CA PHE A 151 -3.12 -0.75 -10.98
C PHE A 151 -2.77 -0.62 -9.50
N PHE A 152 -2.09 0.46 -9.13
CA PHE A 152 -1.67 0.73 -7.77
C PHE A 152 -2.10 2.13 -7.34
N VAL A 153 -2.53 2.23 -6.09
CA VAL A 153 -2.96 3.47 -5.45
C VAL A 153 -2.20 3.59 -4.13
N LEU A 154 -1.47 4.70 -3.99
CA LEU A 154 -0.91 5.13 -2.72
C LEU A 154 -1.74 6.31 -2.24
N ALA A 155 -2.56 6.09 -1.22
CA ALA A 155 -3.29 7.18 -0.59
C ALA A 155 -2.46 7.77 0.53
N THR A 156 -2.43 9.08 0.70
CA THR A 156 -1.73 9.72 1.82
C THR A 156 -2.70 10.35 2.80
N GLN A 157 -2.31 10.36 4.07
CA GLN A 157 -2.98 11.11 5.13
C GLN A 157 -1.96 11.97 5.88
N ASN A 158 -2.39 13.16 6.29
CA ASN A 158 -1.65 14.04 7.17
C ASN A 158 -2.30 14.00 8.57
N PRO A 159 -1.58 13.56 9.61
CA PRO A 159 -2.17 13.40 10.94
C PRO A 159 -2.40 14.73 11.69
N ILE A 160 -1.78 15.85 11.27
CA ILE A 160 -1.86 17.13 11.99
C ILE A 160 -3.09 17.94 11.58
N GLU A 161 -3.48 17.89 10.32
CA GLU A 161 -4.61 18.68 9.81
C GLU A 161 -5.93 18.00 10.19
N MET A 162 -6.55 18.48 11.27
CA MET A 162 -7.88 18.00 11.72
C MET A 162 -9.03 18.87 11.21
N GLU A 163 -8.77 20.14 10.89
CA GLU A 163 -9.82 21.07 10.45
C GLU A 163 -10.21 20.85 8.98
N GLY A 164 -11.51 20.72 8.72
CA GLY A 164 -12.01 20.51 7.36
C GLY A 164 -11.69 19.14 6.77
N THR A 165 -11.42 18.13 7.60
CA THR A 165 -11.15 16.76 7.16
C THR A 165 -12.29 15.80 7.45
N TYR A 166 -12.42 14.80 6.58
CA TYR A 166 -13.33 13.66 6.66
C TYR A 166 -12.48 12.40 6.85
N PRO A 167 -12.37 11.86 8.08
CA PRO A 167 -11.61 10.64 8.32
C PRO A 167 -12.19 9.49 7.50
N LEU A 168 -11.31 8.62 7.00
CA LEU A 168 -11.75 7.37 6.39
C LEU A 168 -12.32 6.47 7.50
N PRO A 169 -13.58 6.01 7.39
CA PRO A 169 -14.08 5.03 8.34
C PRO A 169 -13.31 3.72 8.21
N GLU A 170 -13.35 2.90 9.25
CA GLU A 170 -12.54 1.70 9.41
C GLU A 170 -12.78 0.70 8.27
N ALA A 171 -14.04 0.58 7.81
CA ALA A 171 -14.42 -0.26 6.68
C ALA A 171 -13.76 0.18 5.35
N GLN A 172 -13.42 1.47 5.21
CA GLN A 172 -12.73 2.03 4.05
C GLN A 172 -11.23 1.83 4.18
N MET A 173 -10.67 2.05 5.37
CA MET A 173 -9.27 1.77 5.66
C MET A 173 -8.92 0.29 5.42
N ASP A 174 -9.84 -0.63 5.73
CA ASP A 174 -9.63 -2.08 5.55
C ASP A 174 -9.48 -2.52 4.07
N ARG A 175 -9.80 -1.63 3.10
CA ARG A 175 -9.53 -1.87 1.67
C ARG A 175 -8.05 -1.72 1.31
N PHE A 176 -7.26 -1.04 2.14
CA PHE A 176 -5.81 -0.94 1.94
C PHE A 176 -5.12 -2.18 2.48
N LEU A 177 -4.19 -2.72 1.70
CA LEU A 177 -3.42 -3.91 2.06
C LEU A 177 -2.58 -3.63 3.32
N CYS A 178 -1.90 -2.48 3.35
CA CYS A 178 -1.12 -2.04 4.50
C CYS A 178 -1.24 -0.53 4.74
N LYS A 179 -0.96 -0.12 5.99
CA LYS A 179 -0.71 1.26 6.39
C LYS A 179 0.77 1.45 6.71
N ILE A 180 1.42 2.33 5.96
CA ILE A 180 2.83 2.70 6.08
C ILE A 180 2.92 3.98 6.90
N LEU A 181 3.74 3.97 7.96
CA LEU A 181 4.03 5.16 8.76
C LEU A 181 5.39 5.70 8.35
N VAL A 182 5.45 6.97 7.97
CA VAL A 182 6.72 7.63 7.61
C VAL A 182 7.18 8.48 8.78
N ALA A 183 8.29 8.06 9.39
CA ALA A 183 8.93 8.79 10.47
C ALA A 183 9.58 10.09 9.94
N TYR A 184 9.79 11.04 10.85
CA TYR A 184 10.55 12.24 10.53
C TYR A 184 12.04 11.89 10.37
N PRO A 185 12.70 12.33 9.29
CA PRO A 185 14.09 11.99 9.03
C PRO A 185 15.02 12.54 10.11
N ASN A 186 16.04 11.77 10.45
CA ASN A 186 17.06 12.20 11.38
C ASN A 186 17.99 13.26 10.74
N ARG A 187 18.90 13.83 11.55
CA ARG A 187 19.82 14.89 11.10
C ARG A 187 20.68 14.49 9.89
N ALA A 188 21.16 13.25 9.85
CA ALA A 188 22.00 12.77 8.75
C ALA A 188 21.18 12.60 7.46
N GLU A 189 19.97 12.04 7.58
CA GLU A 189 19.02 11.89 6.49
C GLU A 189 18.59 13.24 5.92
N LEU A 190 18.25 14.21 6.77
CA LEU A 190 17.91 15.59 6.33
C LEU A 190 19.05 16.23 5.54
N ALA A 191 20.29 16.10 6.01
CA ALA A 191 21.45 16.62 5.31
C ALA A 191 21.63 15.97 3.94
N GLU A 192 21.39 14.66 3.84
CA GLU A 192 21.49 13.91 2.59
C GLU A 192 20.34 14.21 1.63
N ILE A 193 19.10 14.32 2.12
CA ILE A 193 17.95 14.79 1.35
C ILE A 193 18.25 16.16 0.75
N SER A 194 18.77 17.10 1.56
CA SER A 194 19.15 18.43 1.09
C SER A 194 20.23 18.34 0.00
N ARG A 195 21.28 17.54 0.19
CA ARG A 195 22.32 17.35 -0.84
C ARG A 195 21.77 16.80 -2.15
N ARG A 196 20.88 15.80 -2.12
CA ARG A 196 20.34 15.18 -3.34
C ARG A 196 19.31 16.04 -4.06
N THR A 197 18.54 16.85 -3.34
CA THR A 197 17.47 17.68 -3.90
C THR A 197 17.94 19.07 -4.32
N THR A 198 18.98 19.61 -3.67
CA THR A 198 19.52 20.96 -3.94
C THR A 198 20.90 20.95 -4.59
N GLY A 199 21.52 19.78 -4.71
CA GLY A 199 22.82 19.61 -5.36
C GLY A 199 22.74 19.82 -6.88
N ALA A 200 23.90 20.14 -7.48
CA ALA A 200 24.01 20.33 -8.93
C ALA A 200 23.94 19.02 -9.74
N GLN A 201 24.04 17.86 -9.09
CA GLN A 201 23.96 16.55 -9.73
C GLN A 201 22.53 16.02 -9.69
N THR A 202 21.94 15.82 -10.86
CA THR A 202 20.69 15.08 -11.01
C THR A 202 20.99 13.58 -11.00
N ILE A 203 20.35 12.84 -10.10
CA ILE A 203 20.38 11.38 -10.12
C ILE A 203 19.43 10.93 -11.23
N GLU A 204 19.97 10.38 -12.31
CA GLU A 204 19.17 9.73 -13.34
C GLU A 204 18.81 8.31 -12.87
N LEU A 205 17.51 8.03 -12.82
CA LEU A 205 16.97 6.72 -12.46
C LEU A 205 16.97 5.80 -13.68
N GLU A 206 17.41 4.57 -13.50
CA GLU A 206 17.33 3.55 -14.52
C GLU A 206 16.02 2.77 -14.43
N LYS A 207 15.40 2.52 -15.59
CA LYS A 207 14.24 1.62 -15.69
C LYS A 207 14.73 0.18 -15.50
N LYS A 208 14.36 -0.45 -14.39
CA LYS A 208 14.79 -1.82 -14.05
C LYS A 208 13.76 -2.87 -14.41
N MET A 209 12.48 -2.52 -14.42
CA MET A 209 11.38 -3.45 -14.69
C MET A 209 10.27 -2.74 -15.46
N THR A 210 9.53 -3.47 -16.29
CA THR A 210 8.36 -2.96 -17.02
C THR A 210 7.06 -3.40 -16.36
N GLY A 211 5.94 -2.75 -16.71
CA GLY A 211 4.63 -3.15 -16.23
C GLY A 211 4.23 -4.60 -16.58
N LEU A 212 4.68 -5.15 -17.70
CA LEU A 212 4.42 -6.55 -18.06
C LEU A 212 5.18 -7.53 -17.17
N GLU A 213 6.47 -7.27 -16.94
CA GLU A 213 7.31 -8.08 -16.04
C GLU A 213 6.81 -7.98 -14.60
N LEU A 214 6.29 -6.82 -14.20
CA LEU A 214 5.66 -6.65 -12.89
C LEU A 214 4.40 -7.51 -12.74
N LEU A 215 3.58 -7.66 -13.79
CA LEU A 215 2.44 -8.58 -13.76
C LEU A 215 2.88 -10.03 -13.60
N GLU A 216 4.00 -10.44 -14.22
CA GLU A 216 4.60 -11.75 -14.02
C GLU A 216 5.07 -11.93 -12.57
N ALA A 217 5.72 -10.91 -11.99
CA ALA A 217 6.13 -10.90 -10.60
C ALA A 217 4.91 -11.06 -9.65
N GLN A 218 3.80 -10.37 -9.93
CA GLN A 218 2.56 -10.51 -9.15
C GLN A 218 1.97 -11.94 -9.22
N GLN A 219 2.10 -12.64 -10.35
CA GLN A 219 1.69 -14.05 -10.43
C GLN A 219 2.65 -14.96 -9.65
N LEU A 220 3.95 -14.66 -9.70
CA LEU A 220 4.96 -15.37 -8.91
C LEU A 220 4.70 -15.25 -7.41
N VAL A 221 4.35 -14.06 -6.91
CA VAL A 221 3.96 -13.86 -5.50
C VAL A 221 2.84 -14.81 -5.08
N LYS A 222 1.82 -15.01 -5.93
CA LYS A 222 0.71 -15.93 -5.62
C LYS A 222 1.17 -17.38 -5.49
N SER A 223 2.20 -17.77 -6.25
CA SER A 223 2.78 -19.11 -6.26
C SER A 223 3.73 -19.41 -5.10
N VAL A 224 4.19 -18.39 -4.35
CA VAL A 224 5.03 -18.59 -3.16
C VAL A 224 4.29 -19.50 -2.17
N MET A 225 4.98 -20.54 -1.71
CA MET A 225 4.40 -21.57 -0.86
C MET A 225 4.24 -21.06 0.58
N ILE A 226 3.19 -21.53 1.25
CA ILE A 226 3.02 -21.40 2.69
C ILE A 226 2.74 -22.79 3.22
N ALA A 227 3.58 -23.25 4.15
CA ALA A 227 3.37 -24.52 4.82
C ALA A 227 2.22 -24.38 5.83
N GLU A 228 1.54 -25.49 6.13
CA GLU A 228 0.34 -25.48 6.97
C GLU A 228 0.62 -24.94 8.38
N ASP A 229 1.75 -25.31 8.97
CA ASP A 229 2.23 -24.80 10.25
C ASP A 229 2.44 -23.27 10.25
N ILE A 230 3.01 -22.73 9.16
CA ILE A 230 3.19 -21.28 8.99
C ILE A 230 1.84 -20.57 8.79
N LEU A 231 0.91 -21.20 8.06
CA LEU A 231 -0.46 -20.69 7.93
C LEU A 231 -1.16 -20.64 9.28
N MET A 232 -1.02 -21.68 10.10
CA MET A 232 -1.59 -21.69 11.46
C MET A 232 -0.99 -20.59 12.33
N VAL A 233 0.32 -20.30 12.24
CA VAL A 233 0.91 -19.14 12.92
C VAL A 233 0.29 -17.82 12.45
N ALA A 234 0.01 -17.68 11.16
CA ALA A 234 -0.68 -16.48 10.65
C ALA A 234 -2.11 -16.38 11.20
N VAL A 235 -2.82 -17.50 11.32
CA VAL A 235 -4.15 -17.57 11.96
C VAL A 235 -4.06 -17.19 13.43
N ASP A 236 -3.10 -17.74 14.18
CA ASP A 236 -2.89 -17.43 15.59
C ASP A 236 -2.64 -15.93 15.81
N ILE A 237 -1.84 -15.29 14.94
CA ILE A 237 -1.63 -13.84 14.98
C ILE A 237 -2.96 -13.10 14.88
N ILE A 238 -3.82 -13.48 13.93
CA ILE A 238 -5.12 -12.82 13.72
C ILE A 238 -6.08 -13.11 14.87
N GLN A 239 -6.17 -14.34 15.36
CA GLN A 239 -7.02 -14.67 16.52
C GLN A 239 -6.58 -13.90 17.77
N ASN A 240 -5.27 -13.73 17.99
CA ASN A 240 -4.75 -12.95 19.12
C ASN A 240 -4.99 -11.43 18.99
N THR A 241 -5.48 -10.93 17.85
CA THR A 241 -6.02 -9.56 17.75
C THR A 241 -7.44 -9.44 18.30
N ASN A 242 -8.18 -10.54 18.40
CA ASN A 242 -9.56 -10.53 18.88
C ASN A 242 -9.57 -10.49 20.43
N PRO A 243 -10.18 -9.45 21.05
CA PRO A 243 -10.21 -9.33 22.51
C PRO A 243 -10.95 -10.47 23.22
N LEU A 244 -11.80 -11.23 22.51
CA LEU A 244 -12.51 -12.38 23.09
C LEU A 244 -11.68 -13.68 23.10
N GLU A 245 -10.68 -13.78 22.22
CA GLU A 245 -9.87 -14.99 22.03
C GLU A 245 -8.41 -14.80 22.48
N SER A 246 -7.95 -13.56 22.61
CA SER A 246 -6.54 -13.25 22.91
C SER A 246 -6.14 -13.70 24.32
N GLU A 247 -4.94 -14.30 24.41
CA GLU A 247 -4.31 -14.64 25.69
C GLU A 247 -3.62 -13.42 26.34
N ILE A 248 -3.45 -12.32 25.57
CA ILE A 248 -2.75 -11.11 26.01
C ILE A 248 -3.71 -10.21 26.77
N GLY A 249 -3.42 -9.95 28.05
CA GLY A 249 -4.25 -9.09 28.91
C GLY A 249 -4.55 -7.73 28.29
N GLN A 250 -3.52 -7.04 27.77
CA GLN A 250 -3.67 -5.73 27.14
C GLN A 250 -4.57 -5.75 25.90
N ILE A 251 -4.60 -6.84 25.12
CA ILE A 251 -5.51 -6.92 23.97
C ILE A 251 -6.96 -7.00 24.47
N ARG A 252 -7.23 -7.84 25.47
CA ARG A 252 -8.58 -7.98 26.04
C ARG A 252 -9.09 -6.68 26.67
N GLU A 253 -8.17 -5.90 27.26
CA GLU A 253 -8.48 -4.66 27.94
C GLU A 253 -8.60 -3.47 26.97
N PHE A 254 -7.73 -3.37 25.96
CA PHE A 254 -7.60 -2.15 25.15
C PHE A 254 -8.18 -2.25 23.74
N VAL A 255 -8.39 -3.45 23.20
CA VAL A 255 -8.92 -3.62 21.84
C VAL A 255 -10.42 -3.78 21.87
N GLN A 256 -11.13 -2.93 21.14
CA GLN A 256 -12.58 -3.05 20.93
C GLN A 256 -12.90 -4.04 19.81
N TYR A 257 -12.19 -3.94 18.69
CA TYR A 257 -12.34 -4.83 17.54
C TYR A 257 -10.97 -5.21 16.96
N GLY A 258 -10.77 -6.52 16.82
CA GLY A 258 -9.58 -7.11 16.22
C GLY A 258 -9.63 -7.19 14.69
N SER A 259 -8.58 -7.74 14.11
CA SER A 259 -8.45 -7.94 12.68
C SER A 259 -9.26 -9.16 12.21
N GLY A 260 -9.87 -9.04 11.03
CA GLY A 260 -10.67 -10.11 10.42
C GLY A 260 -9.95 -10.88 9.28
N PRO A 261 -10.72 -11.59 8.43
CA PRO A 261 -10.18 -12.36 7.30
C PRO A 261 -9.34 -11.54 6.32
N ARG A 262 -9.66 -10.25 6.13
CA ARG A 262 -8.89 -9.33 5.28
C ARG A 262 -7.52 -9.00 5.87
N GLY A 263 -7.40 -8.98 7.20
CA GLY A 263 -6.12 -8.91 7.91
C GLY A 263 -5.25 -10.11 7.62
N LEU A 264 -5.81 -11.32 7.75
CA LEU A 264 -5.10 -12.58 7.42
C LEU A 264 -4.61 -12.59 5.97
N GLN A 265 -5.48 -12.22 5.03
CA GLN A 265 -5.12 -12.15 3.61
C GLN A 265 -4.02 -11.13 3.35
N SER A 266 -4.07 -9.96 4.00
CA SER A 266 -3.06 -8.92 3.86
C SER A 266 -1.70 -9.37 4.40
N LEU A 267 -1.70 -10.00 5.58
CA LEU A 267 -0.52 -10.56 6.22
C LEU A 267 0.17 -11.60 5.30
N ILE A 268 -0.60 -12.57 4.78
CA ILE A 268 -0.07 -13.61 3.91
C ILE A 268 0.44 -13.03 2.58
N ARG A 269 -0.31 -12.13 1.94
CA ARG A 269 0.08 -11.53 0.66
C ARG A 269 1.37 -10.73 0.77
N LEU A 270 1.51 -9.92 1.82
CA LEU A 270 2.74 -9.16 2.08
C LEU A 270 3.91 -10.08 2.42
N ALA A 271 3.68 -11.13 3.22
CA ALA A 271 4.71 -12.10 3.57
C ALA A 271 5.23 -12.87 2.34
N LYS A 272 4.34 -13.24 1.41
CA LYS A 272 4.70 -13.84 0.12
C LYS A 272 5.49 -12.87 -0.76
N ALA A 273 5.08 -11.61 -0.83
CA ALA A 273 5.80 -10.58 -1.59
C ALA A 273 7.23 -10.40 -1.05
N ARG A 274 7.38 -10.32 0.28
CA ARG A 274 8.69 -10.26 0.92
C ARG A 274 9.53 -11.51 0.63
N ALA A 275 8.97 -12.70 0.77
CA ALA A 275 9.70 -13.94 0.49
C ALA A 275 10.24 -13.97 -0.95
N LEU A 276 9.46 -13.52 -1.94
CA LEU A 276 9.91 -13.40 -3.33
C LEU A 276 11.07 -12.39 -3.49
N VAL A 277 10.96 -11.19 -2.91
CA VAL A 277 12.03 -10.17 -2.97
C VAL A 277 13.32 -10.69 -2.32
N GLU A 278 13.19 -11.45 -1.23
CA GLU A 278 14.31 -12.08 -0.51
C GLU A 278 14.79 -13.40 -1.15
N GLY A 279 14.24 -13.80 -2.31
CA GLY A 279 14.70 -14.97 -3.06
C GLY A 279 14.30 -16.32 -2.47
N ARG A 280 13.25 -16.35 -1.63
CA ARG A 280 12.74 -17.56 -0.97
C ARG A 280 11.41 -18.02 -1.56
N PHE A 281 11.35 -19.29 -1.92
CA PHE A 281 10.16 -19.95 -2.48
C PHE A 281 9.02 -20.19 -1.48
N HIS A 282 9.26 -19.97 -0.20
CA HIS A 282 8.29 -20.20 0.86
C HIS A 282 8.30 -19.07 1.90
N VAL A 283 7.14 -18.85 2.50
CA VAL A 283 6.95 -17.92 3.62
C VAL A 283 7.55 -18.51 4.89
N SER A 284 8.25 -17.68 5.65
CA SER A 284 8.75 -18.01 6.99
C SER A 284 7.98 -17.26 8.07
N ILE A 285 8.10 -17.70 9.33
CA ILE A 285 7.56 -16.96 10.49
C ILE A 285 8.14 -15.53 10.52
N SER A 286 9.41 -15.36 10.14
CA SER A 286 10.06 -14.04 10.15
C SER A 286 9.39 -13.06 9.18
N ASP A 287 8.77 -13.56 8.11
CA ASP A 287 8.01 -12.74 7.15
C ASP A 287 6.70 -12.26 7.73
N LEU A 288 5.96 -13.17 8.37
CA LEU A 288 4.72 -12.84 9.07
C LEU A 288 4.98 -11.76 10.12
N LYS A 289 6.02 -11.93 10.96
CA LYS A 289 6.36 -10.95 12.00
C LYS A 289 6.75 -9.59 11.43
N HIS A 290 7.53 -9.57 10.35
CA HIS A 290 7.99 -8.32 9.73
C HIS A 290 6.83 -7.51 9.10
N VAL A 291 5.89 -8.19 8.45
CA VAL A 291 4.78 -7.50 7.76
C VAL A 291 3.55 -7.27 8.67
N ALA A 292 3.56 -7.79 9.89
CA ALA A 292 2.42 -7.73 10.80
C ALA A 292 1.99 -6.30 11.15
N LYS A 293 2.91 -5.43 11.54
CA LYS A 293 2.55 -4.05 11.95
C LYS A 293 1.89 -3.30 10.79
N PRO A 294 2.49 -3.19 9.59
CA PRO A 294 1.84 -2.46 8.49
C PRO A 294 0.56 -3.14 7.99
N ALA A 295 0.46 -4.46 8.11
CA ALA A 295 -0.76 -5.19 7.74
C ALA A 295 -1.91 -4.98 8.74
N LEU A 296 -1.64 -4.81 10.04
CA LEU A 296 -2.67 -4.92 11.07
C LEU A 296 -2.97 -3.61 11.82
N ARG A 297 -2.06 -2.63 11.80
CA ARG A 297 -2.20 -1.40 12.62
C ARG A 297 -3.48 -0.61 12.35
N HIS A 298 -3.98 -0.58 11.12
CA HIS A 298 -5.23 0.10 10.75
C HIS A 298 -6.47 -0.80 10.86
N ARG A 299 -6.30 -2.02 11.37
CA ARG A 299 -7.35 -3.03 11.56
C ARG A 299 -7.58 -3.37 13.03
N LEU A 300 -6.90 -2.65 13.93
CA LEU A 300 -7.12 -2.72 15.37
C LEU A 300 -7.82 -1.44 15.80
N LEU A 301 -9.07 -1.56 16.23
CA LEU A 301 -9.79 -0.45 16.85
C LEU A 301 -9.63 -0.54 18.36
N LEU A 302 -9.00 0.48 18.95
CA LEU A 302 -8.84 0.57 20.39
C LEU A 302 -10.11 1.12 21.03
N ASN A 303 -10.36 0.74 22.27
CA ASN A 303 -11.39 1.37 23.09
C ASN A 303 -10.82 2.62 23.80
N TYR A 304 -11.70 3.34 24.49
CA TYR A 304 -11.34 4.56 25.21
C TYR A 304 -10.22 4.35 26.26
N GLU A 305 -10.20 3.20 26.94
CA GLU A 305 -9.17 2.89 27.94
C GLU A 305 -7.79 2.70 27.30
N GLY A 306 -7.74 2.02 26.15
CA GLY A 306 -6.53 1.86 25.34
C GLY A 306 -5.99 3.21 24.85
N GLU A 307 -6.87 4.06 24.32
CA GLU A 307 -6.50 5.42 23.89
C GLU A 307 -6.02 6.28 25.06
N ALA A 308 -6.73 6.28 26.19
CA ALA A 308 -6.38 7.06 27.38
C ALA A 308 -5.07 6.60 28.03
N SER A 309 -4.74 5.31 27.90
CA SER A 309 -3.48 4.73 28.38
C SER A 309 -2.31 4.99 27.43
N GLY A 310 -2.55 5.60 26.27
CA GLY A 310 -1.54 5.85 25.24
C GLY A 310 -1.06 4.59 24.55
N ALA A 311 -1.80 3.48 24.61
CA ALA A 311 -1.44 2.24 23.94
C ALA A 311 -1.47 2.43 22.43
N SER A 312 -0.45 1.95 21.73
CA SER A 312 -0.42 1.99 20.27
C SER A 312 -0.75 0.63 19.65
N ALA A 313 -1.43 0.65 18.49
CA ALA A 313 -1.68 -0.56 17.72
C ALA A 313 -0.37 -1.30 17.36
N ASP A 314 0.72 -0.57 17.12
CA ASP A 314 2.02 -1.15 16.79
C ASP A 314 2.67 -1.89 17.97
N GLU A 315 2.50 -1.41 19.20
CA GLU A 315 2.95 -2.12 20.42
C GLU A 315 2.15 -3.40 20.63
N LEU A 316 0.82 -3.32 20.50
CA LEU A 316 -0.08 -4.46 20.65
C LEU A 316 0.20 -5.55 19.60
N VAL A 317 0.36 -5.17 18.33
CA VAL A 317 0.78 -6.11 17.27
C VAL A 317 2.16 -6.70 17.57
N GLY A 318 3.09 -5.89 18.10
CA GLY A 318 4.39 -6.36 18.54
C GLY A 318 4.27 -7.53 19.54
N GLN A 319 3.49 -7.34 20.60
CA GLN A 319 3.25 -8.37 21.62
C GLN A 319 2.64 -9.65 21.04
N ILE A 320 1.65 -9.51 20.15
CA ILE A 320 1.02 -10.65 19.45
C ILE A 320 2.09 -11.44 18.68
N THR A 321 2.92 -10.75 17.90
CA THR A 321 3.95 -11.41 17.09
C THR A 321 5.09 -12.04 17.90
N GLU A 322 5.35 -11.57 19.12
CA GLU A 322 6.35 -12.17 20.00
C GLU A 322 5.91 -13.55 20.52
N ILE A 323 4.61 -13.72 20.80
CA ILE A 323 4.03 -14.99 21.26
C ILE A 323 3.85 -15.95 20.09
N ALA A 324 3.46 -15.43 18.92
CA ALA A 324 3.28 -16.21 17.70
C ALA A 324 4.56 -16.97 17.29
N GLY A 325 4.42 -18.28 17.06
CA GLY A 325 5.51 -19.16 16.63
C GLY A 325 6.35 -19.80 17.74
N LYS A 326 6.09 -19.52 19.03
CA LYS A 326 6.79 -20.19 20.15
C LYS A 326 6.50 -21.71 20.24
N GLY A 327 5.43 -22.18 19.62
CA GLY A 327 5.04 -23.60 19.58
C GLY A 327 5.55 -24.41 18.39
N VAL A 328 6.01 -23.78 17.31
CA VAL A 328 6.40 -24.46 16.05
C VAL A 328 7.85 -24.99 16.09
N LEU A 329 8.64 -24.58 17.09
CA LEU A 329 10.02 -25.03 17.30
C LEU A 329 10.13 -26.25 18.25
N LYS A 330 9.04 -27.00 18.47
CA LYS A 330 9.06 -28.25 19.26
C LYS A 330 8.78 -29.46 18.39
#